data_AF-A0A7L0M7B7-F1
#
_entry.id   AF-A0A7L0M7B7-F1
#
_cell.length_a   1.000
_cell.length_b   1.000
_cell.length_c   1.000
_cell.angle_alpha   90.00
_cell.angle_beta   90.00
_cell.angle_gamma   90.00
#
_symmetry.space_group_name_H-M   'P 1'
#
loop_
_entity.id
_entity.type
_entity.pdbx_description
1 polymer ?
#
loop_
_entity_poly.entity_id
_entity_poly.type
_entity_poly.pdbx_seq_one_letter_code
_entity_poly.pdbx_strand_id
1 'polypeptide(L)'
;PPPQFAAWADAVIFVFSLESEGSFQEVVKLHELLVTHRGAAEVALALVGTQDKISSSSPRVVEDARARALCGDMRRCLYYETCATYGLNVDR
;
A
#
# COMPACT_ATOMS: atom_id res chain seq x y z
N PRO A 1 3.27 -7.13 -10.37
CA PRO A 1 2.05 -7.77 -10.93
C PRO A 1 2.34 -8.25 -12.37
N PRO A 2 1.68 -9.31 -12.87
CA PRO A 2 1.82 -9.72 -14.27
C PRO A 2 1.41 -8.60 -15.25
N PRO A 3 2.00 -8.52 -16.45
CA PRO A 3 1.68 -7.48 -17.44
C PRO A 3 0.17 -7.40 -17.77
N GLN A 4 -0.49 -8.55 -17.89
CA GLN A 4 -1.92 -8.63 -18.17
C GLN A 4 -2.78 -7.97 -17.08
N PHE A 5 -2.37 -8.05 -15.81
CA PHE A 5 -3.05 -7.37 -14.72
C PHE A 5 -2.82 -5.85 -14.80
N ALA A 6 -1.57 -5.44 -15.04
CA ALA A 6 -1.21 -4.03 -15.15
C ALA A 6 -1.93 -3.33 -16.32
N ALA A 7 -2.15 -4.03 -17.43
CA ALA A 7 -2.90 -3.49 -18.57
C ALA A 7 -4.41 -3.34 -18.25
N TRP A 8 -4.98 -4.31 -17.53
CA TRP A 8 -6.41 -4.38 -17.23
C TRP A 8 -6.86 -3.44 -16.10
N ALA A 9 -6.03 -3.22 -15.08
CA ALA A 9 -6.43 -2.48 -13.89
C ALA A 9 -6.55 -0.96 -14.15
N ASP A 10 -7.71 -0.38 -13.80
CA ASP A 10 -7.92 1.08 -13.79
C ASP A 10 -7.38 1.74 -12.50
N ALA A 11 -7.40 0.99 -11.40
CA ALA A 11 -6.90 1.40 -10.10
C ALA A 11 -6.22 0.23 -9.39
N VAL A 12 -5.24 0.51 -8.54
CA VAL A 12 -4.51 -0.50 -7.74
C VAL A 12 -4.42 -0.03 -6.30
N ILE A 13 -4.76 -0.94 -5.38
CA ILE A 13 -4.59 -0.75 -3.94
C ILE A 13 -3.41 -1.61 -3.49
N PHE A 14 -2.36 -0.96 -3.00
CA PHE A 14 -1.24 -1.61 -2.34
C PHE A 14 -1.50 -1.70 -0.84
N VAL A 15 -1.34 -2.88 -0.26
CA VAL A 15 -1.63 -3.14 1.16
C VAL A 15 -0.39 -3.70 1.83
N PHE A 16 -0.01 -3.14 2.98
CA PHE A 16 1.07 -3.64 3.83
C PHE A 16 0.66 -3.62 5.31
N SER A 17 1.37 -4.37 6.14
CA SER A 17 1.16 -4.40 7.60
C SER A 17 2.07 -3.39 8.28
N LEU A 18 1.50 -2.54 9.14
CA LEU A 18 2.28 -1.53 9.88
C LEU A 18 3.27 -2.13 10.89
N GLU A 19 3.10 -3.39 11.29
CA GLU A 19 4.06 -4.14 12.13
C GLU A 19 5.15 -4.88 11.33
N SER A 20 5.07 -4.90 9.99
CA SER A 20 6.00 -5.68 9.15
C SER A 20 6.73 -4.82 8.11
N GLU A 21 8.02 -4.57 8.36
CA GLU A 21 8.93 -3.93 7.42
C GLU A 21 9.02 -4.70 6.09
N GLY A 22 9.03 -6.04 6.16
CA GLY A 22 9.09 -6.88 4.96
C GLY A 22 7.90 -6.66 4.04
N SER A 23 6.69 -6.51 4.60
CA SER A 23 5.49 -6.22 3.79
C SER A 23 5.53 -4.85 3.14
N PHE A 24 6.12 -3.85 3.82
CA PHE A 24 6.29 -2.51 3.28
C PHE A 24 7.27 -2.48 2.11
N GLN A 25 8.42 -3.16 2.25
CA GLN A 25 9.40 -3.31 1.16
C GLN A 25 8.82 -4.05 -0.05
N GLU A 26 7.92 -5.02 0.17
CA GLU A 26 7.27 -5.73 -0.94
C GLU A 26 6.34 -4.82 -1.74
N VAL A 27 5.61 -3.90 -1.07
CA VAL A 27 4.81 -2.89 -1.76
C VAL A 27 5.67 -1.97 -2.64
N VAL A 28 6.86 -1.56 -2.18
CA VAL A 28 7.79 -0.76 -2.98
C VAL A 28 8.15 -1.49 -4.28
N LYS A 29 8.55 -2.76 -4.19
CA LYS A 29 8.90 -3.59 -5.35
C LYS A 29 7.71 -3.80 -6.29
N LEU A 30 6.52 -4.04 -5.75
CA LEU A 30 5.31 -4.25 -6.55
C LEU A 30 4.91 -2.98 -7.30
N HIS A 31 5.10 -1.81 -6.70
CA HIS A 31 4.91 -0.53 -7.35
C HIS A 31 5.92 -0.30 -8.48
N GLU A 32 7.21 -0.50 -8.25
CA GLU A 32 8.24 -0.41 -9.30
C GLU A 32 7.93 -1.33 -10.49
N LEU A 33 7.47 -2.55 -10.20
CA LEU A 33 7.06 -3.49 -11.23
C LEU A 33 5.80 -3.01 -11.97
N LEU A 34 4.82 -2.41 -11.30
CA LEU A 34 3.64 -1.83 -11.95
C LEU A 34 4.03 -0.67 -12.89
N VAL A 35 4.90 0.23 -12.42
CA VAL A 35 5.41 1.36 -13.20
C VAL A 35 6.17 0.88 -14.44
N THR A 36 6.93 -0.22 -14.33
CA THR A 36 7.63 -0.81 -15.48
C THR A 36 6.68 -1.29 -16.58
N HIS A 37 5.47 -1.76 -16.23
CA HIS A 37 4.51 -2.27 -17.21
C HIS A 37 3.59 -1.20 -17.83
N ARG A 38 3.24 -0.13 -17.09
CA ARG A 38 2.21 0.83 -17.52
C ARG A 38 2.58 2.32 -17.34
N GLY A 39 3.71 2.62 -16.71
CA GLY A 39 4.07 3.97 -16.27
C GLY A 39 3.22 4.45 -15.07
N ALA A 40 3.80 5.30 -14.21
CA ALA A 40 3.16 5.70 -12.94
C ALA A 40 1.94 6.63 -13.07
N ALA A 41 1.75 7.29 -14.23
CA ALA A 41 0.73 8.33 -14.38
C ALA A 41 -0.66 7.81 -14.80
N GLU A 42 -0.75 6.56 -15.26
CA GLU A 42 -1.94 6.04 -15.94
C GLU A 42 -2.92 5.29 -15.03
N VAL A 43 -2.55 5.01 -13.77
CA VAL A 43 -3.34 4.19 -12.84
C VAL A 43 -3.62 5.00 -11.58
N ALA A 44 -4.86 4.96 -11.07
CA ALA A 44 -5.17 5.53 -9.76
C ALA A 44 -4.65 4.62 -8.64
N LEU A 45 -3.94 5.16 -7.68
CA LEU A 45 -3.30 4.37 -6.63
C LEU A 45 -3.87 4.67 -5.24
N ALA A 46 -3.94 3.64 -4.41
CA ALA A 46 -4.09 3.79 -2.97
C ALA A 46 -3.06 2.93 -2.24
N LEU A 47 -2.51 3.46 -1.16
CA LEU A 47 -1.60 2.79 -0.26
C LEU A 47 -2.32 2.59 1.08
N VAL A 48 -2.35 1.37 1.57
CA VAL A 48 -3.09 0.98 2.77
C VAL A 48 -2.16 0.31 3.78
N GLY A 49 -1.97 0.94 4.93
CA GLY A 49 -1.28 0.36 6.08
C GLY A 49 -2.26 -0.27 7.06
N THR A 50 -2.19 -1.59 7.27
CA THR A 50 -3.12 -2.30 8.16
C THR A 50 -2.63 -2.33 9.60
N GLN A 51 -3.55 -2.11 10.54
CA GLN A 51 -3.31 -2.14 11.99
C GLN A 51 -3.67 -3.50 12.61
N ASP A 52 -4.27 -4.42 11.87
CA ASP A 52 -4.89 -5.66 12.37
C ASP A 52 -3.95 -6.57 13.18
N LYS A 53 -2.65 -6.53 12.91
CA LYS A 53 -1.65 -7.37 13.60
C LYS A 53 -0.87 -6.65 14.70
N ILE A 54 -1.08 -5.35 14.87
CA ILE A 54 -0.39 -4.57 15.90
C ILE A 54 -0.83 -5.06 17.28
N SER A 55 0.15 -5.39 18.12
CA SER A 55 -0.06 -5.82 19.50
C SER A 55 1.16 -5.49 20.36
N SER A 56 1.11 -5.79 21.66
CA SER A 56 2.25 -5.57 22.56
C SER A 56 3.48 -6.43 22.21
N SER A 57 3.28 -7.61 21.60
CA SER A 57 4.36 -8.50 21.14
C SER A 57 4.75 -8.29 19.67
N SER A 58 3.98 -7.49 18.92
CA SER A 58 4.23 -7.15 17.51
C SER A 58 3.87 -5.66 17.31
N PRO A 59 4.76 -4.75 17.75
CA PRO A 59 4.48 -3.32 17.67
C PRO A 59 4.60 -2.81 16.23
N ARG A 60 4.04 -1.62 15.98
CA ARG A 60 4.26 -0.88 14.73
C ARG A 60 5.76 -0.67 14.49
N VAL A 61 6.21 -0.97 13.27
CA VAL A 61 7.60 -0.72 12.81
C VAL A 61 7.67 0.22 11.61
N VAL A 62 6.56 0.44 10.90
CA VAL A 62 6.49 1.38 9.77
C VAL A 62 5.83 2.68 10.23
N GLU A 63 6.62 3.73 10.40
CA GLU A 63 6.14 5.05 10.82
C GLU A 63 5.30 5.75 9.73
N ASP A 64 4.37 6.61 10.15
CA ASP A 64 3.45 7.33 9.25
C ASP A 64 4.22 8.20 8.24
N ALA A 65 5.30 8.85 8.69
CA ALA A 65 6.16 9.65 7.83
C ALA A 65 6.77 8.83 6.68
N ARG A 66 7.17 7.58 6.93
CA ARG A 66 7.73 6.69 5.90
C ARG A 66 6.66 6.25 4.89
N ALA A 67 5.47 5.89 5.38
CA ALA A 67 4.36 5.52 4.51
C ALA A 67 3.88 6.70 3.64
N ARG A 68 3.83 7.91 4.22
CA ARG A 68 3.52 9.14 3.48
C ARG A 68 4.58 9.50 2.45
N ALA A 69 5.86 9.33 2.77
CA ALA A 69 6.93 9.54 1.81
C ALA A 69 6.76 8.62 0.59
N LEU A 70 6.55 7.31 0.82
CA LEU A 70 6.28 6.36 -0.27
C LEU A 70 5.01 6.73 -1.07
N CYS A 71 3.94 7.13 -0.39
CA CYS A 71 2.73 7.61 -1.06
C CYS A 71 2.99 8.83 -1.95
N GLY A 72 3.86 9.75 -1.52
CA GLY A 72 4.29 10.90 -2.32
C GLY A 72 5.03 10.50 -3.58
N ASP A 73 5.90 9.49 -3.49
CA ASP A 73 6.66 8.94 -4.62
C ASP A 73 5.75 8.25 -5.64
N MET A 74 4.65 7.63 -5.19
CA MET A 74 3.75 6.83 -6.03
C MET A 74 2.91 7.64 -7.04
N ARG A 75 2.83 8.98 -6.95
CA ARG A 75 2.02 9.88 -7.82
C ARG A 75 0.53 9.48 -7.95
N ARG A 76 -0.40 10.44 -7.74
CA ARG A 76 -1.87 10.14 -7.72
C ARG A 76 -2.24 9.02 -6.74
N CYS A 77 -1.48 8.90 -5.65
CA CYS A 77 -1.68 7.91 -4.60
C CYS A 77 -2.31 8.57 -3.38
N LEU A 78 -3.27 7.87 -2.75
CA LEU A 78 -3.85 8.24 -1.46
C LEU A 78 -3.43 7.23 -0.40
N TYR A 79 -3.05 7.71 0.79
CA TYR A 79 -2.64 6.86 1.90
C TYR A 79 -3.72 6.77 2.98
N TYR A 80 -4.03 5.55 3.41
CA TYR A 80 -4.96 5.25 4.50
C TYR A 80 -4.35 4.24 5.47
N GLU A 81 -4.59 4.44 6.77
CA GLU A 81 -4.43 3.36 7.75
C GLU A 81 -5.79 2.73 8.03
N THR A 82 -5.86 1.40 8.04
CA THR A 82 -7.11 0.65 8.20
C THR A 82 -7.01 -0.36 9.31
N CYS A 83 -8.16 -0.75 9.85
CA CYS A 83 -8.27 -1.94 10.69
C CYS A 83 -9.56 -2.70 10.33
N ALA A 84 -9.41 -3.87 9.72
CA ALA A 84 -10.55 -4.68 9.30
C ALA A 84 -11.31 -5.29 10.49
N THR A 85 -10.64 -5.47 11.64
CA THR A 85 -11.22 -6.03 12.87
C THR A 85 -12.45 -5.23 13.36
N TYR A 86 -12.40 -3.90 13.31
CA TYR A 86 -13.49 -3.02 13.77
C TYR A 86 -13.94 -2.00 12.72
N GLY A 87 -13.50 -2.14 11.46
CA GLY A 87 -13.99 -1.36 10.32
C GLY A 87 -13.42 0.06 10.21
N LEU A 88 -12.23 0.32 10.78
CA LEU A 88 -11.58 1.62 10.62
C LEU A 88 -11.17 1.82 9.16
N ASN A 89 -11.72 2.86 8.52
CA ASN A 89 -11.50 3.19 7.10
C ASN A 89 -11.80 2.03 6.15
N VAL A 90 -12.73 1.15 6.53
CA VAL A 90 -13.27 0.07 5.70
C VAL A 90 -14.79 0.15 5.76
N ASP A 91 -15.41 0.52 4.64
CA ASP A 91 -16.86 0.56 4.52
C ASP A 91 -17.46 -0.85 4.54
N ARG A 92 -18.67 -0.97 5.10
CA ARG A 92 -19.43 -2.21 5.24
C ARG A 92 -20.64 -2.26 4.33
#